data_AF-A0A1F5KS26-F1
#
_entry.id   AF-A0A1F5KS26-F1
#
_cell.length_a   1.000
_cell.length_b   1.000
_cell.length_c   1.000
_cell.angle_alpha   90.00
_cell.angle_beta   90.00
_cell.angle_gamma   90.00
#
_symmetry.space_group_name_H-M   'P 1'
#
loop_
_entity.id
_entity.type
_entity.pdbx_description
1 polymer ?
#
loop_
_entity_poly.entity_id
_entity_poly.type
_entity_poly.pdbx_seq_one_letter_code
_entity_poly.pdbx_strand_id
1 'polypeptide(L)'
;MFLAEILIFLLSTALTFLLSIKEIPIAILQQITIVLLLILVFLSKKILSAHSWGVTNTFKLATLFLSAFLTQLFVFSTGGFYSPFLPLLHLYTLAVSFLISYQAGLVFITFSVTSLILASYLNPASLKIFQDDPATGVIYLISFVVVVPLAQLLSRNYQIKDKLVAALAKYLELGEARQETILQNVNESVVVTDKFLRVISVNTAFEKKFNVHSVDALKKDLLEVVPFAYSSGEKLAKEALLLDQLLINKTTILLKDYYVKLPSKLEKAVIQITPTLSKDGEVEQIVFVITEAKLSQDINRHPAIEQALIRQKEVGEVLKKALMDLKHPELASYAKLFAKQEEDLLTLTEIEDHPVSEVVSILDTALLCKKKFEDCQDFAKTLNVPIAFDLPKGEESELAIFDIAKDKDVLSSEWGFSHFAVPIDQKWLGIIIQKLMELAILVSSSFEKPGVSLSLERDEKEVVIKLAANSSKLDEQKLAECLTLYYGSLGQTTNLKLGSGLEGYIAKLLADELNLALSANWQDNPPQVIFSLKLAKNPQPTISQIQT
;
A
#
# COMPACT_ATOMS: atom_id res chain seq x y z
N MET A 1 23.51 -8.71 -1.47
CA MET A 1 23.32 -9.98 -2.21
C MET A 1 24.11 -9.99 -3.51
N PHE A 2 23.97 -8.96 -4.36
CA PHE A 2 24.67 -8.83 -5.64
C PHE A 2 26.21 -8.99 -5.59
N LEU A 3 26.89 -8.43 -4.58
CA LEU A 3 28.36 -8.60 -4.40
C LEU A 3 28.80 -10.07 -4.21
N ALA A 4 27.99 -10.89 -3.52
CA ALA A 4 28.30 -12.30 -3.32
C ALA A 4 28.14 -13.11 -4.61
N GLU A 5 27.15 -12.74 -5.45
CA GLU A 5 26.93 -13.35 -6.76
C GLU A 5 28.10 -13.04 -7.72
N ILE A 6 28.59 -11.80 -7.73
CA ILE A 6 29.80 -11.42 -8.50
C ILE A 6 31.00 -12.26 -8.08
N LEU A 7 31.25 -12.37 -6.77
CA LEU A 7 32.39 -13.13 -6.24
C LEU A 7 32.31 -14.60 -6.65
N ILE A 8 31.11 -15.19 -6.63
CA ILE A 8 30.87 -16.59 -7.00
C ILE A 8 31.14 -16.84 -8.48
N PHE A 9 30.61 -15.98 -9.37
CA PHE A 9 30.86 -16.13 -10.80
C PHE A 9 32.33 -15.88 -11.13
N LEU A 10 33.00 -14.97 -10.44
CA LEU A 10 34.43 -14.76 -10.59
C LEU A 10 35.21 -16.01 -10.15
N LEU A 11 34.86 -16.61 -9.00
CA LEU A 11 35.50 -17.83 -8.49
C LEU A 11 35.28 -19.01 -9.45
N SER A 12 34.06 -19.21 -9.95
CA SER A 12 33.75 -20.29 -10.88
C SER A 12 34.53 -20.13 -12.18
N THR A 13 34.54 -18.92 -12.74
CA THR A 13 35.21 -18.62 -14.00
C THR A 13 36.72 -18.76 -13.86
N ALA A 14 37.31 -18.26 -12.77
CA ALA A 14 38.74 -18.38 -12.50
C ALA A 14 39.16 -19.85 -12.36
N LEU A 15 38.36 -20.66 -11.68
CA LEU A 15 38.62 -22.10 -11.52
C LEU A 15 38.54 -22.83 -12.86
N THR A 16 37.51 -22.56 -13.68
CA THR A 16 37.41 -23.17 -15.01
C THR A 16 38.56 -22.76 -15.92
N PHE A 17 38.95 -21.49 -15.88
CA PHE A 17 40.08 -20.96 -16.65
C PHE A 17 41.40 -21.63 -16.27
N LEU A 18 41.69 -21.75 -14.97
CA LEU A 18 42.89 -22.44 -14.46
C LEU A 18 42.94 -23.91 -14.90
N LEU A 19 41.81 -24.61 -14.87
CA LEU A 19 41.70 -26.00 -15.32
C LEU A 19 41.85 -26.15 -16.83
N SER A 20 41.54 -25.11 -17.61
CA SER A 20 41.70 -25.12 -19.07
C SER A 20 43.14 -24.84 -19.53
N ILE A 21 43.94 -24.12 -18.73
CA ILE A 21 45.34 -23.80 -19.07
C ILE A 21 46.28 -24.91 -18.62
N LYS A 22 46.05 -25.51 -17.46
CA LYS A 22 46.78 -26.72 -17.09
C LYS A 22 46.36 -27.79 -18.10
N GLU A 23 47.32 -28.40 -18.80
CA GLU A 23 47.11 -29.49 -19.77
C GLU A 23 46.59 -30.78 -19.09
N ILE A 24 45.47 -30.66 -18.37
CA ILE A 24 44.81 -31.76 -17.69
C ILE A 24 44.21 -32.64 -18.79
N PRO A 25 44.47 -33.96 -18.77
CA PRO A 25 43.86 -34.89 -19.70
C PRO A 25 42.33 -34.71 -19.74
N ILE A 26 41.77 -34.61 -20.95
CA ILE A 26 40.33 -34.42 -21.18
C ILE A 26 39.49 -35.47 -20.44
N ALA A 27 40.01 -36.70 -20.30
CA ALA A 27 39.36 -37.77 -19.54
C ALA A 27 39.13 -37.42 -18.06
N ILE A 28 40.07 -36.71 -17.42
CA ILE A 28 39.95 -36.28 -16.02
C ILE A 28 38.91 -35.16 -15.89
N LEU A 29 38.91 -34.21 -16.84
CA LEU A 29 37.90 -33.14 -16.92
C LEU A 29 36.47 -33.70 -17.09
N GLN A 30 36.31 -34.72 -17.93
CA GLN A 30 35.02 -35.42 -18.12
C GLN A 30 34.57 -36.14 -16.84
N GLN A 31 35.48 -36.82 -16.13
CA GLN A 31 35.17 -37.46 -14.85
C GLN A 31 34.74 -36.44 -13.79
N ILE A 32 35.44 -35.32 -13.67
CA ILE A 32 35.07 -34.21 -12.77
C ILE A 32 33.67 -33.68 -13.11
N THR A 33 33.37 -33.53 -14.41
CA THR A 33 32.06 -33.05 -14.89
C THR A 33 30.92 -34.02 -14.51
N ILE A 34 31.12 -35.33 -14.65
CA ILE A 34 30.14 -36.35 -14.26
C ILE A 34 29.89 -36.31 -12.74
N VAL A 35 30.95 -36.20 -11.93
CA VAL A 35 30.84 -36.11 -10.47
C VAL A 35 30.08 -34.84 -10.06
N LEU A 36 30.39 -33.69 -10.67
CA LEU A 36 29.67 -32.43 -10.42
C LEU A 36 28.19 -32.54 -10.79
N LEU A 37 27.86 -33.19 -11.91
CA LEU A 37 26.47 -33.38 -12.34
C LEU A 37 25.69 -34.26 -11.35
N LEU A 38 26.29 -35.34 -10.84
CA LEU A 38 25.68 -36.17 -9.79
C LEU A 38 25.45 -35.39 -8.50
N ILE A 39 26.42 -34.56 -8.08
CA ILE A 39 26.28 -33.69 -6.90
C ILE A 39 25.13 -32.69 -7.11
N LEU A 40 25.00 -32.12 -8.31
CA LEU A 40 23.95 -31.14 -8.64
C LEU A 40 22.55 -31.77 -8.68
N VAL A 41 22.41 -32.99 -9.20
CA VAL A 41 21.16 -33.77 -9.16
C VAL A 41 20.76 -34.14 -7.73
N PHE A 42 21.74 -34.51 -6.89
CA PHE A 42 21.48 -34.79 -5.48
C PHE A 42 21.03 -33.54 -4.71
N LEU A 43 21.67 -32.39 -4.98
CA LEU A 43 21.28 -31.10 -4.40
C LEU A 43 19.90 -30.63 -4.89
N SER A 44 19.58 -30.81 -6.18
CA SER A 44 18.29 -30.37 -6.74
C SER A 44 17.11 -31.16 -6.19
N LYS A 45 17.27 -32.47 -5.94
CA LYS A 45 16.27 -33.30 -5.25
C LYS A 45 15.96 -32.78 -3.84
N LYS A 46 16.99 -32.30 -3.13
CA LYS A 46 16.86 -31.74 -1.78
C LYS A 46 16.14 -30.38 -1.78
N ILE A 47 16.32 -29.57 -2.83
CA ILE A 47 15.61 -28.29 -3.03
C ILE A 47 14.12 -28.53 -3.30
N LEU A 48 13.77 -29.47 -4.17
CA LEU A 48 12.37 -29.77 -4.49
C LEU A 48 11.59 -30.36 -3.29
N SER A 49 12.26 -31.08 -2.39
CA SER A 49 11.64 -31.62 -1.17
C SER A 49 11.50 -30.60 -0.03
N ALA A 50 12.08 -29.40 -0.15
CA ALA A 50 12.13 -28.40 0.91
C ALA A 50 10.91 -27.48 0.88
N HIS A 51 9.72 -28.02 1.17
CA HIS A 51 8.56 -27.21 1.58
C HIS A 51 8.60 -26.87 3.08
N SER A 52 9.51 -27.47 3.87
CA SER A 52 9.51 -27.34 5.34
C SER A 52 10.79 -26.80 5.97
N TRP A 53 11.93 -26.75 5.29
CA TRP A 53 13.19 -26.26 5.86
C TRP A 53 13.67 -25.01 5.13
N GLY A 54 13.74 -23.89 5.86
CA GLY A 54 14.25 -22.62 5.38
C GLY A 54 15.60 -22.80 4.68
N VAL A 55 15.58 -22.70 3.36
CA VAL A 55 16.77 -22.81 2.51
C VAL A 55 17.71 -21.66 2.90
N THR A 56 18.78 -21.99 3.62
CA THR A 56 19.76 -21.00 4.06
C THR A 56 20.45 -20.37 2.85
N ASN A 57 20.78 -19.08 2.97
CA ASN A 57 21.38 -18.29 1.89
C ASN A 57 22.70 -18.93 1.36
N THR A 58 23.40 -19.69 2.20
CA THR A 58 24.61 -20.45 1.85
C THR A 58 24.34 -21.57 0.84
N PHE A 59 23.21 -22.26 0.95
CA PHE A 59 22.86 -23.35 0.05
C PHE A 59 22.54 -22.82 -1.36
N LYS A 60 21.82 -21.70 -1.45
CA LYS A 60 21.55 -20.99 -2.71
C LYS A 60 22.85 -20.58 -3.42
N LEU A 61 23.80 -20.03 -2.67
CA LEU A 61 25.12 -19.63 -3.19
C LEU A 61 25.96 -20.84 -3.65
N ALA A 62 25.93 -21.95 -2.92
CA ALA A 62 26.63 -23.17 -3.32
C ALA A 62 26.06 -23.78 -4.61
N THR A 63 24.73 -23.82 -4.76
CA THR A 63 24.08 -24.29 -6.00
C THR A 63 24.39 -23.35 -7.17
N LEU A 64 24.42 -22.04 -6.93
CA LEU A 64 24.79 -21.05 -7.94
C LEU A 64 26.23 -21.28 -8.44
N PHE A 65 27.18 -21.44 -7.51
CA PHE A 65 28.57 -21.74 -7.84
C PHE A 65 28.69 -23.03 -8.67
N LEU A 66 28.08 -24.12 -8.19
CA LEU A 66 28.19 -25.44 -8.80
C LEU A 66 27.61 -25.45 -10.22
N SER A 67 26.45 -24.81 -10.42
CA SER A 67 25.77 -24.76 -11.70
C SER A 67 26.49 -23.86 -12.72
N ALA A 68 27.03 -22.72 -12.27
CA ALA A 68 27.86 -21.84 -13.11
C ALA A 68 29.15 -22.55 -13.52
N PHE A 69 29.83 -23.16 -12.56
CA PHE A 69 31.06 -23.91 -12.78
C PHE A 69 30.86 -25.09 -13.74
N LEU A 70 29.81 -25.89 -13.55
CA LEU A 70 29.47 -27.02 -14.42
C LEU A 70 29.22 -26.55 -15.86
N THR A 71 28.41 -25.50 -16.02
CA THR A 71 28.05 -24.94 -17.33
C THR A 71 29.30 -24.47 -18.08
N GLN A 72 30.19 -23.73 -17.40
CA GLN A 72 31.46 -23.29 -17.99
C GLN A 72 32.36 -24.49 -18.30
N LEU A 73 32.52 -25.44 -17.38
CA LEU A 73 33.37 -26.61 -17.57
C LEU A 73 32.95 -27.46 -18.78
N PHE A 74 31.64 -27.64 -19.02
CA PHE A 74 31.12 -28.34 -20.20
C PHE A 74 31.58 -27.69 -21.50
N VAL A 75 31.48 -26.36 -21.60
CA VAL A 75 31.86 -25.63 -22.83
C VAL A 75 33.37 -25.69 -23.05
N PHE A 76 34.16 -25.46 -22.00
CA PHE A 76 35.62 -25.47 -22.12
C PHE A 76 36.18 -26.87 -22.41
N SER A 77 35.65 -27.91 -21.76
CA SER A 77 36.14 -29.29 -21.95
C SER A 77 35.80 -29.91 -23.31
N THR A 78 34.82 -29.35 -24.04
CA THR A 78 34.33 -29.88 -25.32
C THR A 78 34.75 -29.05 -26.54
N GLY A 79 35.66 -28.08 -26.37
CA GLY A 79 36.27 -27.34 -27.48
C GLY A 79 36.09 -25.82 -27.45
N GLY A 80 35.63 -25.23 -26.34
CA GLY A 80 35.57 -23.78 -26.19
C GLY A 80 34.59 -23.12 -27.16
N PHE A 81 35.08 -22.24 -28.05
CA PHE A 81 34.23 -21.52 -29.02
C PHE A 81 33.53 -22.44 -30.02
N TYR A 82 34.12 -23.60 -30.30
CA TYR A 82 33.59 -24.58 -31.23
C TYR A 82 32.82 -25.70 -30.51
N SER A 83 32.59 -25.54 -29.21
CA SER A 83 31.82 -26.49 -28.42
C SER A 83 30.36 -26.54 -28.89
N PRO A 84 29.77 -27.74 -29.08
CA PRO A 84 28.33 -27.88 -29.33
C PRO A 84 27.48 -27.42 -28.13
N PHE A 85 28.09 -27.24 -26.95
CA PHE A 85 27.43 -26.77 -25.73
C PHE A 85 27.55 -25.25 -25.51
N LEU A 86 28.10 -24.48 -26.45
CA LEU A 86 28.13 -23.02 -26.36
C LEU A 86 26.74 -22.38 -26.13
N PRO A 87 25.63 -22.89 -26.70
CA PRO A 87 24.28 -22.41 -26.37
C PRO A 87 23.90 -22.54 -24.89
N LEU A 88 24.56 -23.41 -24.12
CA LEU A 88 24.30 -23.59 -22.70
C LEU A 88 24.70 -22.35 -21.88
N LEU A 89 25.74 -21.59 -22.31
CA LEU A 89 26.09 -20.31 -21.69
C LEU A 89 24.98 -19.28 -21.86
N HIS A 90 24.35 -19.24 -23.04
CA HIS A 90 23.22 -18.36 -23.32
C HIS A 90 21.99 -18.71 -22.48
N LEU A 91 21.62 -20.00 -22.46
CA LEU A 91 20.48 -20.48 -21.68
C LEU A 91 20.69 -20.29 -20.17
N TYR A 92 21.90 -20.52 -19.68
CA TYR A 92 22.23 -20.28 -18.27
C TYR A 92 22.19 -18.79 -17.93
N THR A 93 22.67 -17.92 -18.81
CA THR A 93 22.58 -16.47 -18.63
C THR A 93 21.13 -16.01 -18.55
N LEU A 94 20.25 -16.55 -19.41
CA LEU A 94 18.81 -16.32 -19.33
C LEU A 94 18.25 -16.79 -17.99
N ALA A 95 18.56 -18.02 -17.58
CA ALA A 95 18.08 -18.59 -16.33
C ALA A 95 18.50 -17.75 -15.11
N VAL A 96 19.75 -17.31 -15.03
CA VAL A 96 20.24 -16.43 -13.96
C VAL A 96 19.57 -15.05 -14.01
N SER A 97 19.37 -14.51 -15.22
CA SER A 97 18.70 -13.21 -15.41
C SER A 97 17.24 -13.22 -14.96
N PHE A 98 16.54 -14.35 -15.10
CA PHE A 98 15.16 -14.52 -14.64
C PHE A 98 15.07 -14.87 -13.16
N LEU A 99 15.84 -15.85 -12.69
CA LEU A 99 15.71 -16.43 -11.35
C LEU A 99 16.41 -15.63 -10.24
N ILE A 100 17.42 -14.82 -10.60
CA ILE A 100 18.24 -14.08 -9.62
C ILE A 100 18.15 -12.59 -9.87
N SER A 101 18.86 -12.10 -10.89
CA SER A 101 18.84 -10.68 -11.27
C SER A 101 19.46 -10.50 -12.65
N TYR A 102 19.01 -9.45 -13.36
CA TYR A 102 19.59 -9.07 -14.64
C TYR A 102 21.11 -8.80 -14.54
N GLN A 103 21.53 -8.09 -13.50
CA GLN A 103 22.94 -7.75 -13.31
C GLN A 103 23.80 -9.01 -13.09
N ALA A 104 23.27 -10.01 -12.39
CA ALA A 104 23.95 -11.29 -12.18
C ALA A 104 24.17 -12.05 -13.51
N GLY A 105 23.16 -12.06 -14.40
CA GLY A 105 23.29 -12.67 -15.72
C GLY A 105 24.35 -11.98 -16.59
N LEU A 106 24.38 -10.64 -16.59
CA LEU A 106 25.41 -9.86 -17.28
C LEU A 106 26.83 -10.17 -16.79
N VAL A 107 27.00 -10.23 -15.48
CA VAL A 107 28.31 -10.51 -14.87
C VAL A 107 28.78 -11.92 -15.27
N PHE A 108 27.90 -12.91 -15.20
CA PHE A 108 28.21 -14.28 -15.61
C PHE A 108 28.64 -14.37 -17.08
N ILE A 109 27.89 -13.78 -18.00
CA ILE A 109 28.21 -13.87 -19.43
C ILE A 109 29.48 -13.09 -19.77
N THR A 110 29.70 -11.93 -19.14
CA THR A 110 30.92 -11.13 -19.36
C THR A 110 32.16 -11.90 -18.91
N PHE A 111 32.13 -12.49 -17.72
CA PHE A 111 33.25 -13.32 -17.24
C PHE A 111 33.46 -14.57 -18.09
N SER A 112 32.38 -15.26 -18.47
CA SER A 112 32.46 -16.47 -19.29
C SER A 112 33.06 -16.18 -20.67
N VAL A 113 32.58 -15.15 -21.37
CA VAL A 113 33.09 -14.76 -22.69
C VAL A 113 34.53 -14.29 -22.60
N THR A 114 34.87 -13.47 -21.61
CA THR A 114 36.26 -12.99 -21.42
C THR A 114 37.22 -14.14 -21.17
N SER A 115 36.85 -15.09 -20.32
CA SER A 115 37.64 -16.29 -20.04
C SER A 115 37.80 -17.16 -21.28
N LEU A 116 36.76 -17.27 -22.10
CA LEU A 116 36.74 -18.11 -23.30
C LEU A 116 37.61 -17.49 -24.42
N ILE A 117 37.58 -16.16 -24.57
CA ILE A 117 38.51 -15.41 -25.44
C ILE A 117 39.95 -15.65 -24.98
N LEU A 118 40.23 -15.46 -23.68
CA LEU A 118 41.58 -15.55 -23.14
C LEU A 118 42.14 -16.97 -23.24
N ALA A 119 41.33 -17.99 -22.95
CA ALA A 119 41.74 -19.39 -23.06
C ALA A 119 41.97 -19.82 -24.50
N SER A 120 41.16 -19.32 -25.45
CA SER A 120 41.33 -19.62 -26.87
C SER A 120 42.59 -18.97 -27.45
N TYR A 121 42.97 -17.80 -26.95
CA TYR A 121 44.21 -17.14 -27.32
C TYR A 121 45.45 -17.84 -26.76
N LEU A 122 45.38 -18.35 -25.53
CA LEU A 122 46.49 -19.01 -24.84
C LEU A 122 46.69 -20.47 -25.26
N ASN A 123 45.67 -21.13 -25.83
CA ASN A 123 45.75 -22.51 -26.27
C ASN A 123 46.11 -22.62 -27.77
N PRO A 124 47.30 -23.14 -28.13
CA PRO A 124 47.73 -23.22 -29.53
C PRO A 124 46.85 -24.12 -30.41
N ALA A 125 46.15 -25.11 -29.83
CA ALA A 125 45.22 -25.96 -30.56
C ALA A 125 43.95 -25.21 -30.98
N SER A 126 43.38 -24.42 -30.07
CA SER A 126 42.19 -23.61 -30.34
C SER A 126 42.48 -22.46 -31.31
N LEU A 127 43.66 -21.85 -31.20
CA LEU A 127 44.11 -20.81 -32.13
C LEU A 127 44.24 -21.35 -33.57
N LYS A 128 44.73 -22.58 -33.72
CA LYS A 128 44.84 -23.24 -35.03
C LYS A 128 43.47 -23.50 -35.66
N ILE A 129 42.50 -23.98 -34.88
CA ILE A 129 41.11 -24.17 -35.34
C ILE A 129 40.48 -22.84 -35.77
N PHE A 130 40.78 -21.75 -35.06
CA PHE A 130 40.31 -20.41 -35.45
C PHE A 130 40.96 -19.89 -36.73
N GLN A 131 42.23 -20.23 -36.98
CA GLN A 131 42.89 -19.90 -38.24
C GLN A 131 42.34 -20.70 -39.42
N ASP A 132 41.93 -21.96 -39.17
CA ASP A 132 41.36 -22.85 -40.17
C ASP A 132 39.90 -22.47 -40.53
N ASP A 133 39.10 -22.00 -39.57
CA ASP A 133 37.71 -21.53 -39.78
C ASP A 133 37.37 -20.28 -38.93
N PRO A 134 37.75 -19.07 -39.38
CA PRO A 134 37.47 -17.83 -38.66
C PRO A 134 35.99 -17.42 -38.77
N ALA A 135 35.27 -17.84 -39.81
CA ALA A 135 33.89 -17.42 -40.05
C ALA A 135 32.95 -17.95 -38.96
N THR A 136 33.11 -19.22 -38.59
CA THR A 136 32.33 -19.84 -37.52
C THR A 136 32.58 -19.16 -36.15
N GLY A 137 33.84 -18.81 -35.85
CA GLY A 137 34.19 -18.08 -34.62
C GLY A 137 33.53 -16.71 -34.54
N VAL A 138 33.49 -15.96 -35.66
CA VAL A 138 32.82 -14.65 -35.74
C VAL A 138 31.30 -14.79 -35.58
N ILE A 139 30.67 -15.79 -36.18
CA ILE A 139 29.22 -16.05 -36.02
C ILE A 139 28.87 -16.31 -34.55
N TYR A 140 29.67 -17.11 -33.85
CA TYR A 140 29.44 -17.37 -32.43
C TYR A 140 29.64 -16.11 -31.57
N LEU A 141 30.61 -15.25 -31.88
CA LEU A 141 30.75 -13.94 -31.21
C LEU A 141 29.53 -13.04 -31.45
N ILE A 142 29.01 -12.99 -32.68
CA ILE A 142 27.80 -12.23 -33.02
C ILE A 142 26.59 -12.76 -32.22
N SER A 143 26.51 -14.07 -31.97
CA SER A 143 25.43 -14.64 -31.15
C SER A 143 25.38 -14.04 -29.73
N PHE A 144 26.51 -13.72 -29.11
CA PHE A 144 26.56 -13.06 -27.80
C PHE A 144 26.07 -11.61 -27.85
N VAL A 145 26.36 -10.90 -28.94
CA VAL A 145 25.91 -9.51 -29.15
C VAL A 145 24.39 -9.45 -29.34
N VAL A 146 23.77 -10.47 -29.93
CA VAL A 146 22.32 -10.51 -30.19
C VAL A 146 21.52 -11.06 -29.01
N VAL A 147 22.00 -12.13 -28.36
CA VAL A 147 21.24 -12.83 -27.31
C VAL A 147 21.20 -12.03 -26.01
N VAL A 148 22.27 -11.32 -25.65
CA VAL A 148 22.34 -10.55 -24.39
C VAL A 148 21.31 -9.40 -24.33
N PRO A 149 21.16 -8.54 -25.36
CA PRO A 149 20.12 -7.51 -25.37
C PRO A 149 18.70 -8.10 -25.41
N LEU A 150 18.50 -9.21 -26.10
CA LEU A 150 17.19 -9.87 -26.18
C LEU A 150 16.78 -10.44 -24.81
N ALA A 151 17.71 -11.10 -24.12
CA ALA A 151 17.56 -11.57 -22.75
C ALA A 151 17.22 -10.42 -21.79
N GLN A 152 17.86 -9.28 -21.96
CA GLN A 152 17.63 -8.08 -21.17
C GLN A 152 16.20 -7.54 -21.34
N LEU A 153 15.72 -7.43 -22.57
CA LEU A 153 14.36 -6.96 -22.85
C LEU A 153 13.31 -7.89 -22.24
N LEU A 154 13.51 -9.21 -22.38
CA LEU A 154 12.58 -10.21 -21.85
C LEU A 154 12.56 -10.23 -20.31
N SER A 155 13.73 -10.28 -19.66
CA SER A 155 13.84 -10.29 -18.20
C SER A 155 13.21 -9.06 -17.55
N ARG A 156 13.44 -7.86 -18.12
CA ARG A 156 12.87 -6.62 -17.59
C ARG A 156 11.34 -6.63 -17.60
N ASN A 157 10.74 -7.05 -18.71
CA ASN A 157 9.28 -7.05 -18.84
C ASN A 157 8.61 -8.04 -17.89
N TYR A 158 9.21 -9.22 -17.66
CA TYR A 158 8.67 -10.22 -16.74
C TYR A 158 8.79 -9.80 -15.28
N GLN A 159 9.94 -9.28 -14.85
CA GLN A 159 10.12 -8.87 -13.44
C GLN A 159 9.21 -7.70 -13.04
N ILE A 160 8.91 -6.80 -13.98
CA ILE A 160 7.94 -5.71 -13.74
C ILE A 160 6.55 -6.30 -13.52
N LYS A 161 6.13 -7.26 -14.35
CA LYS A 161 4.84 -7.94 -14.20
C LYS A 161 4.73 -8.64 -12.85
N ASP A 162 5.76 -9.36 -12.42
CA ASP A 162 5.73 -10.08 -11.14
C ASP A 162 5.69 -9.13 -9.93
N LYS A 163 6.48 -8.05 -9.96
CA LYS A 163 6.43 -7.03 -8.89
C LYS A 163 5.08 -6.33 -8.83
N LEU A 164 4.45 -6.10 -9.99
CA LEU A 164 3.12 -5.50 -10.07
C LEU A 164 2.06 -6.43 -9.49
N VAL A 165 2.09 -7.71 -9.87
CA VAL A 165 1.16 -8.73 -9.35
C VAL A 165 1.33 -8.90 -7.85
N ALA A 166 2.57 -8.94 -7.35
CA ALA A 166 2.84 -9.04 -5.92
C ALA A 166 2.36 -7.81 -5.14
N ALA A 167 2.54 -6.61 -5.70
CA ALA A 167 2.02 -5.39 -5.11
C ALA A 167 0.48 -5.44 -5.05
N LEU A 168 -0.18 -5.71 -6.18
CA LEU A 168 -1.64 -5.81 -6.26
C LEU A 168 -2.22 -6.87 -5.32
N ALA A 169 -1.58 -8.04 -5.20
CA ALA A 169 -2.00 -9.09 -4.28
C ALA A 169 -1.91 -8.65 -2.82
N LYS A 170 -0.79 -8.03 -2.42
CA LYS A 170 -0.62 -7.47 -1.07
C LYS A 170 -1.64 -6.37 -0.77
N TYR A 171 -2.01 -5.58 -1.78
CA TYR A 171 -3.04 -4.56 -1.64
C TYR A 171 -4.44 -5.16 -1.46
N LEU A 172 -4.79 -6.23 -2.19
CA LEU A 172 -6.06 -6.95 -2.01
C LEU A 172 -6.17 -7.55 -0.60
N GLU A 173 -5.10 -8.20 -0.14
CA GLU A 173 -5.05 -8.81 1.21
C GLU A 173 -5.19 -7.76 2.32
N LEU A 174 -4.55 -6.59 2.17
CA LEU A 174 -4.70 -5.46 3.10
C LEU A 174 -6.11 -4.86 3.06
N GLY A 175 -6.74 -4.80 1.88
CA GLY A 175 -8.12 -4.35 1.71
C GLY A 175 -9.12 -5.28 2.41
N GLU A 176 -8.96 -6.59 2.24
CA GLU A 176 -9.80 -7.62 2.86
C GLU A 176 -9.66 -7.62 4.39
N ALA A 177 -8.43 -7.62 4.92
CA ALA A 177 -8.17 -7.57 6.36
C ALA A 177 -8.70 -6.27 7.01
N ARG A 178 -8.67 -5.16 6.25
CA ARG A 178 -9.19 -3.87 6.72
C ARG A 178 -10.71 -3.82 6.68
N GLN A 179 -11.36 -4.37 5.65
CA GLN A 179 -12.82 -4.55 5.62
C GLN A 179 -13.31 -5.40 6.78
N GLU A 180 -12.59 -6.49 7.10
CA GLU A 180 -12.90 -7.33 8.26
C GLU A 180 -12.78 -6.53 9.57
N THR A 181 -11.75 -5.69 9.70
CA THR A 181 -11.56 -4.82 10.88
C THR A 181 -12.64 -3.72 10.98
N ILE A 182 -13.07 -3.14 9.86
CA ILE A 182 -14.16 -2.15 9.83
C ILE A 182 -15.45 -2.84 10.28
N LEU A 183 -15.80 -3.99 9.70
CA LEU A 183 -16.97 -4.77 10.12
C LEU A 183 -16.92 -5.11 11.60
N GLN A 184 -15.76 -5.47 12.15
CA GLN A 184 -15.58 -5.74 13.58
C GLN A 184 -15.72 -4.52 14.51
N ASN A 185 -15.65 -3.29 13.99
CA ASN A 185 -15.69 -2.05 14.78
C ASN A 185 -16.96 -1.21 14.58
N VAL A 186 -17.82 -1.55 13.62
CA VAL A 186 -19.14 -0.92 13.44
C VAL A 186 -20.02 -1.21 14.66
N ASN A 187 -20.56 -0.16 15.31
CA ASN A 187 -21.46 -0.27 16.48
C ASN A 187 -22.88 -0.76 16.12
N GLU A 188 -23.24 -0.68 14.85
CA GLU A 188 -24.53 -1.13 14.32
C GLU A 188 -24.52 -2.64 14.07
N SER A 189 -25.65 -3.30 14.25
CA SER A 189 -25.72 -4.74 14.01
C SER A 189 -25.89 -5.01 12.52
N VAL A 190 -24.88 -5.63 11.90
CA VAL A 190 -24.85 -5.96 10.47
C VAL A 190 -24.97 -7.47 10.28
N VAL A 191 -25.88 -7.88 9.39
CA VAL A 191 -26.07 -9.28 8.98
C VAL A 191 -26.06 -9.36 7.46
N VAL A 192 -25.24 -10.25 6.91
CA VAL A 192 -25.21 -10.52 5.47
C VAL A 192 -25.86 -11.88 5.23
N THR A 193 -26.79 -11.95 4.28
CA THR A 193 -27.46 -13.19 3.90
C THR A 193 -27.31 -13.49 2.41
N ASP A 194 -27.57 -14.75 2.06
CA ASP A 194 -27.81 -15.13 0.66
C ASP A 194 -29.22 -14.69 0.19
N LYS A 195 -29.53 -14.97 -1.09
CA LYS A 195 -30.86 -14.69 -1.68
C LYS A 195 -32.03 -15.39 -0.96
N PHE A 196 -31.75 -16.38 -0.11
CA PHE A 196 -32.74 -17.18 0.63
C PHE A 196 -32.77 -16.82 2.13
N LEU A 197 -32.20 -15.67 2.52
CA LEU A 197 -32.09 -15.19 3.90
C LEU A 197 -31.26 -16.08 4.83
N ARG A 198 -30.39 -16.93 4.30
CA ARG A 198 -29.45 -17.68 5.13
C ARG A 198 -28.24 -16.82 5.44
N VAL A 199 -27.89 -16.73 6.72
CA VAL A 199 -26.80 -15.90 7.20
C VAL A 199 -25.45 -16.40 6.67
N ILE A 200 -24.73 -15.52 5.97
CA ILE A 200 -23.38 -15.72 5.45
C ILE A 200 -22.35 -15.14 6.42
N SER A 201 -22.64 -13.99 7.04
CA SER A 201 -21.77 -13.38 8.03
C SER A 201 -22.55 -12.43 8.94
N VAL A 202 -22.01 -12.19 10.13
CA VAL A 202 -22.48 -11.21 11.11
C VAL A 202 -21.29 -10.48 11.70
N ASN A 203 -21.49 -9.25 12.16
CA ASN A 203 -20.45 -8.48 12.80
C ASN A 203 -20.44 -8.62 14.34
N THR A 204 -19.40 -8.11 15.00
CA THR A 204 -19.23 -8.18 16.47
C THR A 204 -20.33 -7.42 17.22
N ALA A 205 -20.84 -6.31 16.68
CA ALA A 205 -21.97 -5.59 17.28
C ALA A 205 -23.26 -6.40 17.23
N PHE A 206 -23.47 -7.19 16.18
CA PHE A 206 -24.54 -8.19 16.14
C PHE A 206 -24.37 -9.22 17.26
N GLU A 207 -23.18 -9.80 17.41
CA GLU A 207 -22.93 -10.80 18.46
C GLU A 207 -23.21 -10.24 19.86
N LYS A 208 -22.75 -9.02 20.14
CA LYS A 208 -22.99 -8.34 21.41
C LYS A 208 -24.46 -8.02 21.65
N LYS A 209 -25.17 -7.53 20.63
CA LYS A 209 -26.57 -7.09 20.75
C LYS A 209 -27.52 -8.27 20.93
N PHE A 210 -27.30 -9.36 20.19
CA PHE A 210 -28.19 -10.53 20.18
C PHE A 210 -27.70 -11.68 21.07
N ASN A 211 -26.49 -11.58 21.63
CA ASN A 211 -25.84 -12.65 22.41
C ASN A 211 -25.79 -13.98 21.65
N VAL A 212 -25.49 -13.91 20.35
CA VAL A 212 -25.34 -15.06 19.45
C VAL A 212 -23.96 -14.98 18.81
N HIS A 213 -23.14 -16.01 18.97
CA HIS A 213 -21.84 -16.07 18.29
C HIS A 213 -22.01 -16.27 16.77
N SER A 214 -21.12 -15.66 16.00
CA SER A 214 -21.08 -15.74 14.53
C SER A 214 -21.15 -17.18 14.02
N VAL A 215 -20.39 -18.09 14.64
CA VAL A 215 -20.39 -19.52 14.29
C VAL A 215 -21.79 -20.15 14.41
N ASP A 216 -22.57 -19.74 15.40
CA ASP A 216 -23.92 -20.24 15.65
C ASP A 216 -24.98 -19.55 14.78
N ALA A 217 -24.70 -18.34 14.28
CA ALA A 217 -25.57 -17.60 13.38
C ALA A 217 -25.45 -18.09 11.92
N LEU A 218 -24.28 -18.59 11.52
CA LEU A 218 -24.00 -19.04 10.16
C LEU A 218 -25.00 -20.09 9.66
N LYS A 219 -25.46 -19.92 8.40
CA LYS A 219 -26.40 -20.79 7.67
C LYS A 219 -27.80 -20.94 8.27
N LYS A 220 -28.09 -20.29 9.40
CA LYS A 220 -29.45 -20.19 9.93
C LYS A 220 -30.24 -19.13 9.18
N ASP A 221 -31.56 -19.22 9.29
CA ASP A 221 -32.47 -18.24 8.71
C ASP A 221 -32.38 -16.92 9.48
N LEU A 222 -32.35 -15.79 8.79
CA LEU A 222 -32.29 -14.46 9.39
C LEU A 222 -33.36 -14.26 10.49
N LEU A 223 -34.58 -14.75 10.28
CA LEU A 223 -35.68 -14.59 11.25
C LEU A 223 -35.54 -15.48 12.50
N GLU A 224 -34.66 -16.48 12.46
CA GLU A 224 -34.32 -17.31 13.62
C GLU A 224 -33.22 -16.67 14.46
N VAL A 225 -32.28 -15.98 13.82
CA VAL A 225 -31.15 -15.32 14.48
C VAL A 225 -31.53 -13.92 14.97
N VAL A 226 -32.40 -13.23 14.24
CA VAL A 226 -32.87 -11.88 14.57
C VAL A 226 -34.35 -11.91 14.95
N PRO A 227 -34.70 -11.70 16.22
CA PRO A 227 -36.09 -11.71 16.69
C PRO A 227 -36.80 -10.40 16.33
N PHE A 228 -37.05 -10.19 15.04
CA PHE A 228 -37.87 -9.08 14.57
C PHE A 228 -39.32 -9.21 15.06
N ALA A 229 -39.89 -8.10 15.47
CA ALA A 229 -41.24 -8.01 15.99
C ALA A 229 -41.99 -6.76 15.48
N TYR A 230 -43.31 -6.87 15.41
CA TYR A 230 -44.20 -5.73 15.20
C TYR A 230 -44.32 -4.88 16.47
N SER A 231 -44.92 -3.70 16.36
CA SER A 231 -45.27 -2.84 17.51
C SER A 231 -46.17 -3.54 18.54
N SER A 232 -46.92 -4.57 18.11
CA SER A 232 -47.73 -5.45 18.97
C SER A 232 -46.92 -6.52 19.73
N GLY A 233 -45.63 -6.70 19.42
CA GLY A 233 -44.76 -7.72 20.02
C GLY A 233 -44.84 -9.11 19.38
N GLU A 234 -45.64 -9.27 18.31
CA GLU A 234 -45.71 -10.49 17.50
C GLU A 234 -44.50 -10.62 16.56
N LYS A 235 -44.09 -11.85 16.22
CA LYS A 235 -42.94 -12.11 15.33
C LYS A 235 -43.21 -11.59 13.91
N LEU A 236 -42.18 -11.01 13.29
CA LEU A 236 -42.24 -10.55 11.91
C LEU A 236 -42.33 -11.73 10.93
N ALA A 237 -43.21 -11.63 9.93
CA ALA A 237 -43.34 -12.62 8.86
C ALA A 237 -42.36 -12.30 7.70
N LYS A 238 -41.94 -13.32 6.93
CA LYS A 238 -40.95 -13.15 5.83
C LYS A 238 -41.42 -12.18 4.75
N GLU A 239 -42.73 -12.17 4.51
CA GLU A 239 -43.39 -11.35 3.51
C GLU A 239 -43.31 -9.85 3.83
N ALA A 240 -43.13 -9.50 5.11
CA ALA A 240 -43.02 -8.13 5.57
C ALA A 240 -41.64 -7.50 5.29
N LEU A 241 -40.62 -8.31 4.90
CA LEU A 241 -39.30 -7.82 4.50
C LEU A 241 -39.23 -7.34 3.04
N LEU A 242 -40.34 -7.40 2.29
CA LEU A 242 -40.47 -6.91 0.90
C LEU A 242 -39.38 -7.44 -0.06
N LEU A 243 -38.91 -8.67 0.15
CA LEU A 243 -37.79 -9.28 -0.59
C LEU A 243 -38.06 -9.41 -2.09
N ASP A 244 -39.29 -9.69 -2.48
CA ASP A 244 -39.69 -9.79 -3.89
C ASP A 244 -39.50 -8.45 -4.62
N GLN A 245 -39.76 -7.33 -3.94
CA GLN A 245 -39.53 -5.99 -4.50
C GLN A 245 -38.03 -5.67 -4.56
N LEU A 246 -37.23 -6.15 -3.60
CA LEU A 246 -35.78 -5.95 -3.57
C LEU A 246 -35.06 -6.72 -4.68
N LEU A 247 -35.49 -7.96 -4.94
CA LEU A 247 -34.94 -8.82 -6.01
C LEU A 247 -35.27 -8.27 -7.41
N ILE A 248 -36.44 -7.64 -7.57
CA ILE A 248 -36.89 -7.05 -8.85
C ILE A 248 -36.27 -5.66 -9.07
N ASN A 249 -36.37 -4.77 -8.08
CA ASN A 249 -35.99 -3.36 -8.22
C ASN A 249 -34.49 -3.12 -7.99
N LYS A 250 -33.79 -4.02 -7.29
CA LYS A 250 -32.35 -3.91 -6.96
C LYS A 250 -31.99 -2.64 -6.19
N THR A 251 -32.96 -2.04 -5.50
CA THR A 251 -32.81 -0.80 -4.72
C THR A 251 -32.82 -1.10 -3.23
N THR A 252 -32.13 -0.26 -2.45
CA THR A 252 -32.19 -0.31 -0.98
C THR A 252 -33.61 -0.04 -0.48
N ILE A 253 -34.06 -0.87 0.47
CA ILE A 253 -35.35 -0.72 1.16
C ILE A 253 -35.07 -0.28 2.59
N LEU A 254 -35.80 0.74 3.05
CA LEU A 254 -35.73 1.22 4.41
C LEU A 254 -37.04 0.92 5.13
N LEU A 255 -36.95 0.06 6.14
CA LEU A 255 -38.08 -0.36 6.96
C LEU A 255 -38.04 0.44 8.28
N LYS A 256 -38.94 1.42 8.38
CA LYS A 256 -39.16 2.22 9.59
C LYS A 256 -40.28 1.59 10.43
N ASP A 257 -40.27 1.83 11.74
CA ASP A 257 -41.30 1.38 12.71
C ASP A 257 -41.34 -0.12 13.05
N TYR A 258 -40.22 -0.82 12.87
CA TYR A 258 -40.06 -2.20 13.33
C TYR A 258 -39.39 -2.26 14.70
N TYR A 259 -39.57 -3.40 15.38
CA TYR A 259 -39.01 -3.62 16.70
C TYR A 259 -38.14 -4.88 16.70
N VAL A 260 -37.15 -4.89 17.58
CA VAL A 260 -36.31 -6.05 17.87
C VAL A 260 -36.62 -6.50 19.30
N LYS A 261 -37.01 -7.76 19.46
CA LYS A 261 -37.35 -8.34 20.76
C LYS A 261 -36.11 -8.94 21.41
N LEU A 262 -35.47 -8.17 22.29
CA LEU A 262 -34.37 -8.64 23.13
C LEU A 262 -34.91 -9.35 24.39
N PRO A 263 -34.10 -10.17 25.09
CA PRO A 263 -34.54 -10.88 26.30
C PRO A 263 -35.11 -9.96 27.40
N SER A 264 -34.65 -8.71 27.46
CA SER A 264 -34.96 -7.75 28.52
C SER A 264 -35.81 -6.55 28.09
N LYS A 265 -35.97 -6.28 26.79
CA LYS A 265 -36.71 -5.11 26.27
C LYS A 265 -37.16 -5.28 24.82
N LEU A 266 -38.24 -4.60 24.44
CA LEU A 266 -38.62 -4.40 23.04
C LEU A 266 -38.03 -3.06 22.58
N GLU A 267 -37.18 -3.09 21.56
CA GLU A 267 -36.44 -1.92 21.10
C GLU A 267 -36.85 -1.52 19.69
N LYS A 268 -37.15 -0.23 19.47
CA LYS A 268 -37.49 0.28 18.16
C LYS A 268 -36.23 0.31 17.29
N ALA A 269 -36.29 -0.32 16.13
CA ALA A 269 -35.19 -0.44 15.20
C ALA A 269 -35.55 0.13 13.83
N VAL A 270 -34.57 0.69 13.15
CA VAL A 270 -34.64 0.99 11.72
C VAL A 270 -33.82 -0.08 11.01
N ILE A 271 -34.42 -0.72 10.00
CA ILE A 271 -33.80 -1.81 9.26
C ILE A 271 -33.55 -1.31 7.84
N GLN A 272 -32.29 -1.22 7.45
CA GLN A 272 -31.90 -0.93 6.09
C GLN A 272 -31.50 -2.23 5.39
N ILE A 273 -32.12 -2.51 4.25
CA ILE A 273 -31.89 -3.73 3.46
C ILE A 273 -31.29 -3.33 2.11
N THR A 274 -30.06 -3.74 1.85
CA THR A 274 -29.32 -3.37 0.63
C THR A 274 -28.89 -4.62 -0.15
N PRO A 275 -29.27 -4.77 -1.44
CA PRO A 275 -28.79 -5.86 -2.27
C PRO A 275 -27.34 -5.62 -2.74
N THR A 276 -26.54 -6.68 -2.76
CA THR A 276 -25.22 -6.69 -3.42
C THR A 276 -25.37 -7.38 -4.78
N LEU A 277 -24.90 -6.72 -5.84
CA LEU A 277 -25.00 -7.20 -7.21
C LEU A 277 -23.72 -7.94 -7.63
N SER A 278 -23.90 -9.06 -8.32
CA SER A 278 -22.82 -9.77 -9.00
C SER A 278 -22.36 -9.03 -10.25
N LYS A 279 -21.25 -9.46 -10.86
CA LYS A 279 -20.69 -8.87 -12.10
C LYS A 279 -21.68 -8.90 -13.28
N ASP A 280 -22.59 -9.87 -13.27
CA ASP A 280 -23.66 -10.04 -14.26
C ASP A 280 -24.95 -9.27 -13.91
N GLY A 281 -24.94 -8.49 -12.82
CA GLY A 281 -26.05 -7.64 -12.39
C GLY A 281 -27.14 -8.37 -11.59
N GLU A 282 -26.95 -9.64 -11.24
CA GLU A 282 -27.87 -10.43 -10.40
C GLU A 282 -27.64 -10.16 -8.90
N VAL A 283 -28.69 -10.08 -8.10
CA VAL A 283 -28.56 -9.92 -6.62
C VAL A 283 -27.96 -11.18 -6.04
N GLU A 284 -26.75 -11.13 -5.48
CA GLU A 284 -26.04 -12.30 -4.95
C GLU A 284 -26.21 -12.42 -3.43
N GLN A 285 -26.17 -11.27 -2.75
CA GLN A 285 -26.23 -11.17 -1.30
C GLN A 285 -27.17 -10.03 -0.90
N ILE A 286 -27.66 -10.08 0.35
CA ILE A 286 -28.51 -9.06 0.93
C ILE A 286 -27.89 -8.65 2.27
N VAL A 287 -27.63 -7.36 2.43
CA VAL A 287 -27.06 -6.78 3.65
C VAL A 287 -28.17 -6.13 4.46
N PHE A 288 -28.29 -6.54 5.72
CA PHE A 288 -29.20 -5.97 6.71
C PHE A 288 -28.39 -5.16 7.72
N VAL A 289 -28.71 -3.87 7.83
CA VAL A 289 -28.16 -2.98 8.87
C VAL A 289 -29.28 -2.63 9.83
N ILE A 290 -29.10 -2.93 11.11
CA ILE A 290 -30.11 -2.75 12.16
C ILE A 290 -29.62 -1.69 13.14
N THR A 291 -30.26 -0.52 13.10
CA THR A 291 -29.91 0.64 13.93
C THR A 291 -30.99 0.91 14.97
N GLU A 292 -30.61 1.52 16.10
CA GLU A 292 -31.59 1.98 17.10
C GLU A 292 -32.26 3.26 16.61
N ALA A 293 -33.59 3.37 16.79
CA ALA A 293 -34.39 4.47 16.26
C ALA A 293 -34.09 5.87 16.87
N LYS A 294 -33.01 6.03 17.65
CA LYS A 294 -32.51 7.33 18.11
C LYS A 294 -31.78 8.11 17.03
N LEU A 295 -31.29 7.46 15.96
CA LEU A 295 -30.74 8.15 14.80
C LEU A 295 -31.86 8.44 13.79
N SER A 296 -32.48 9.62 13.90
CA SER A 296 -33.24 10.22 12.80
C SER A 296 -32.40 11.33 12.20
N GLN A 297 -31.54 10.98 11.25
CA GLN A 297 -31.12 11.87 10.19
C GLN A 297 -31.17 11.08 8.88
N ASP A 298 -31.86 11.64 7.88
CA ASP A 298 -31.97 11.07 6.55
C ASP A 298 -30.56 10.86 5.96
N ILE A 299 -30.12 9.61 5.87
CA ILE A 299 -28.94 9.22 5.10
C ILE A 299 -29.33 9.28 3.62
N ASN A 300 -29.44 10.49 3.09
CA ASN A 300 -29.31 10.70 1.66
C ASN A 300 -27.85 10.47 1.32
N ARG A 301 -27.52 9.29 0.76
CA ARG A 301 -26.21 9.05 0.16
C ARG A 301 -25.87 10.22 -0.76
N HIS A 302 -24.85 10.98 -0.39
CA HIS A 302 -24.51 12.22 -1.07
C HIS A 302 -24.01 11.87 -2.49
N PRO A 303 -24.46 12.54 -3.56
CA PRO A 303 -23.97 12.34 -4.95
C PRO A 303 -22.45 12.56 -5.13
N ALA A 304 -21.78 13.00 -4.07
CA ALA A 304 -20.33 13.10 -3.92
C ALA A 304 -19.63 11.73 -4.01
N ILE A 305 -20.18 10.70 -3.37
CA ILE A 305 -19.58 9.35 -3.39
C ILE A 305 -19.57 8.81 -4.82
N GLU A 306 -20.62 9.08 -5.59
CA GLU A 306 -20.74 8.66 -6.99
C GLU A 306 -19.72 9.37 -7.89
N GLN A 307 -19.45 10.66 -7.67
CA GLN A 307 -18.41 11.39 -8.40
C GLN A 307 -17.00 10.97 -8.01
N ALA A 308 -16.76 10.62 -6.75
CA ALA A 308 -15.48 10.09 -6.31
C ALA A 308 -15.21 8.69 -6.89
N LEU A 309 -16.24 7.84 -7.01
CA LEU A 309 -16.18 6.56 -7.73
C LEU A 309 -15.90 6.75 -9.24
N ILE A 310 -16.43 7.81 -9.86
CA ILE A 310 -16.15 8.15 -11.26
C ILE A 310 -14.68 8.58 -11.42
N ARG A 311 -14.15 9.45 -10.55
CA ARG A 311 -12.73 9.85 -10.58
C ARG A 311 -11.79 8.68 -10.26
N GLN A 312 -12.19 7.79 -9.35
CA GLN A 312 -11.49 6.54 -9.10
C GLN A 312 -11.38 5.69 -10.38
N LYS A 313 -12.47 5.56 -11.14
CA LYS A 313 -12.47 4.88 -12.45
C LYS A 313 -11.57 5.58 -13.46
N GLU A 314 -11.55 6.91 -13.48
CA GLU A 314 -10.66 7.69 -14.36
C GLU A 314 -9.18 7.49 -14.00
N VAL A 315 -8.81 7.53 -12.72
CA VAL A 315 -7.44 7.23 -12.26
C VAL A 315 -7.08 5.77 -12.54
N GLY A 316 -8.01 4.84 -12.38
CA GLY A 316 -7.84 3.43 -12.77
C GLY A 316 -7.60 3.26 -14.27
N GLU A 317 -8.31 3.99 -15.13
CA GLU A 317 -8.09 3.99 -16.57
C GLU A 317 -6.79 4.70 -16.97
N VAL A 318 -6.38 5.75 -16.25
CA VAL A 318 -5.07 6.40 -16.42
C VAL A 318 -3.93 5.46 -15.99
N LEU A 319 -4.07 4.75 -14.87
CA LEU A 319 -3.14 3.72 -14.43
C LEU A 319 -3.05 2.60 -15.46
N LYS A 320 -4.20 2.14 -15.99
CA LYS A 320 -4.27 1.12 -17.05
C LYS A 320 -3.59 1.59 -18.35
N LYS A 321 -3.78 2.85 -18.76
CA LYS A 321 -3.06 3.45 -19.89
C LYS A 321 -1.56 3.57 -19.62
N ALA A 322 -1.16 4.04 -18.44
CA ALA A 322 0.25 4.14 -18.03
C ALA A 322 0.92 2.75 -17.92
N LEU A 323 0.17 1.71 -17.54
CA LEU A 323 0.59 0.31 -17.56
C LEU A 323 0.73 -0.24 -18.98
N MET A 324 -0.08 0.24 -19.93
CA MET A 324 0.05 -0.11 -21.34
C MET A 324 1.25 0.57 -22.01
N ASP A 325 1.66 1.75 -21.54
CA ASP A 325 2.78 2.53 -22.11
C ASP A 325 4.16 2.33 -21.42
N LEU A 326 4.24 1.43 -20.43
CA LEU A 326 5.42 0.99 -19.66
C LEU A 326 6.81 1.60 -20.01
N LYS A 327 7.07 2.77 -19.43
CA LYS A 327 8.34 3.20 -18.80
C LYS A 327 7.91 4.12 -17.65
N HIS A 328 8.69 4.26 -16.58
CA HIS A 328 8.67 5.38 -15.61
C HIS A 328 8.30 5.08 -14.13
N PRO A 329 9.03 5.72 -13.18
CA PRO A 329 8.75 5.74 -11.74
C PRO A 329 7.42 6.42 -11.36
N GLU A 330 6.77 7.09 -12.31
CA GLU A 330 5.47 7.75 -12.15
C GLU A 330 4.33 6.78 -11.79
N LEU A 331 4.42 5.50 -12.19
CA LEU A 331 3.44 4.47 -11.83
C LEU A 331 3.34 4.22 -10.32
N ALA A 332 4.46 4.31 -9.60
CA ALA A 332 4.46 4.18 -8.14
C ALA A 332 3.78 5.39 -7.49
N SER A 333 3.92 6.57 -8.09
CA SER A 333 3.24 7.78 -7.65
C SER A 333 1.73 7.71 -7.86
N TYR A 334 1.28 7.23 -9.01
CA TYR A 334 -0.15 7.05 -9.27
C TYR A 334 -0.80 5.98 -8.39
N ALA A 335 -0.13 4.85 -8.17
CA ALA A 335 -0.63 3.82 -7.25
C ALA A 335 -0.78 4.34 -5.81
N LYS A 336 0.15 5.20 -5.38
CA LYS A 336 0.09 5.81 -4.05
C LYS A 336 -0.99 6.89 -3.93
N LEU A 337 -1.19 7.70 -4.97
CA LEU A 337 -2.30 8.66 -5.04
C LEU A 337 -3.64 7.92 -4.97
N PHE A 338 -3.81 6.82 -5.70
CA PHE A 338 -5.02 6.00 -5.67
C PHE A 338 -5.30 5.46 -4.25
N ALA A 339 -4.29 4.92 -3.57
CA ALA A 339 -4.44 4.41 -2.20
C ALA A 339 -4.87 5.52 -1.21
N LYS A 340 -4.38 6.76 -1.40
CA LYS A 340 -4.77 7.90 -0.58
C LYS A 340 -6.21 8.34 -0.83
N GLN A 341 -6.66 8.32 -2.09
CA GLN A 341 -8.05 8.60 -2.42
C GLN A 341 -9.03 7.60 -1.80
N GLU A 342 -8.65 6.31 -1.76
CA GLU A 342 -9.44 5.28 -1.11
C GLU A 342 -9.46 5.46 0.42
N GLU A 343 -8.32 5.80 1.03
CA GLU A 343 -8.25 6.14 2.47
C GLU A 343 -9.19 7.31 2.83
N ASP A 344 -9.23 8.35 2.00
CA ASP A 344 -10.10 9.51 2.20
C ASP A 344 -11.58 9.15 2.10
N LEU A 345 -11.95 8.35 1.09
CA LEU A 345 -13.33 7.89 0.93
C LEU A 345 -13.79 7.04 2.11
N LEU A 346 -12.93 6.15 2.59
CA LEU A 346 -13.22 5.33 3.76
C LEU A 346 -13.33 6.19 5.02
N THR A 347 -12.42 7.15 5.22
CA THR A 347 -12.47 8.06 6.37
C THR A 347 -13.76 8.88 6.38
N LEU A 348 -14.18 9.37 5.20
CA LEU A 348 -15.44 10.10 5.07
C LEU A 348 -16.64 9.20 5.36
N THR A 349 -16.63 7.97 4.84
CA THR A 349 -17.68 6.97 5.12
C THR A 349 -17.75 6.65 6.61
N GLU A 350 -16.60 6.49 7.29
CA GLU A 350 -16.55 6.28 8.74
C GLU A 350 -17.13 7.46 9.54
N ILE A 351 -16.89 8.71 9.09
CA ILE A 351 -17.44 9.91 9.74
C ILE A 351 -18.95 10.04 9.48
N GLU A 352 -19.41 9.70 8.26
CA GLU A 352 -20.85 9.71 7.91
C GLU A 352 -21.63 8.61 8.64
N ASP A 353 -21.04 7.41 8.78
CA ASP A 353 -21.69 6.25 9.38
C ASP A 353 -21.60 6.26 10.92
N HIS A 354 -20.64 6.98 11.51
CA HIS A 354 -20.42 7.01 12.97
C HIS A 354 -20.25 8.44 13.50
N PRO A 355 -21.05 8.88 14.49
CA PRO A 355 -20.84 10.18 15.12
C PRO A 355 -19.48 10.21 15.83
N VAL A 356 -18.71 11.28 15.59
CA VAL A 356 -17.40 11.49 16.21
C VAL A 356 -17.54 11.50 17.73
N SER A 357 -16.98 10.48 18.37
CA SER A 357 -16.87 10.38 19.83
C SER A 357 -15.49 10.87 20.26
N GLU A 358 -15.48 11.88 21.13
CA GLU A 358 -14.23 12.45 21.66
C GLU A 358 -13.72 11.63 22.85
N VAL A 359 -12.51 11.11 22.73
CA VAL A 359 -11.73 10.61 23.88
C VAL A 359 -10.68 11.65 24.22
N VAL A 360 -11.07 12.62 25.05
CA VAL A 360 -10.19 13.73 25.45
C VAL A 360 -9.03 13.20 26.29
N SER A 361 -7.80 13.38 25.81
CA SER A 361 -6.57 13.05 26.52
C SER A 361 -5.58 14.21 26.46
N ILE A 362 -4.73 14.38 27.48
CA ILE A 362 -3.66 15.39 27.43
C ILE A 362 -2.59 14.87 26.48
N LEU A 363 -2.44 15.55 25.35
CA LEU A 363 -1.58 15.13 24.25
C LEU A 363 -0.52 16.19 23.94
N ASP A 364 0.71 15.75 23.76
CA ASP A 364 1.78 16.57 23.19
C ASP A 364 1.55 16.74 21.68
N THR A 365 1.11 17.93 21.29
CA THR A 365 0.79 18.26 19.90
C THR A 365 2.04 18.35 19.02
N ALA A 366 3.21 18.68 19.59
CA ALA A 366 4.46 18.73 18.85
C ALA A 366 4.95 17.32 18.49
N LEU A 367 4.82 16.36 19.42
CA LEU A 367 5.12 14.94 19.16
C LEU A 367 4.18 14.35 18.10
N LEU A 368 2.89 14.66 18.18
CA LEU A 368 1.91 14.23 17.18
C LEU A 368 2.24 14.80 15.79
N CYS A 369 2.55 16.09 15.72
CA CYS A 369 2.94 16.76 14.47
C CYS A 369 4.19 16.12 13.87
N LYS A 370 5.22 15.84 14.68
CA LYS A 370 6.44 15.17 14.22
C LYS A 370 6.16 13.76 13.69
N LYS A 371 5.33 12.99 14.40
CA LYS A 371 4.90 11.65 13.95
C LYS A 371 4.17 11.72 12.61
N LYS A 372 3.21 12.64 12.46
CA LYS A 372 2.46 12.82 11.20
C LYS A 372 3.33 13.37 10.07
N PHE A 373 4.34 14.17 10.39
CA PHE A 373 5.36 14.58 9.45
C PHE A 373 6.17 13.40 8.91
N GLU A 374 6.60 12.49 9.79
CA GLU A 374 7.31 11.25 9.40
C GLU A 374 6.40 10.34 8.54
N ASP A 375 5.13 10.18 8.91
CA ASP A 375 4.14 9.41 8.13
C ASP A 375 3.95 9.99 6.71
N CYS A 376 4.00 11.32 6.56
CA CYS A 376 3.81 12.01 5.28
C CYS A 376 5.07 12.12 4.41
N GLN A 377 6.27 11.80 4.94
CA GLN A 377 7.52 11.92 4.17
C GLN A 377 7.48 11.14 2.87
N ASP A 378 6.99 9.90 2.93
CA ASP A 378 7.01 9.07 1.75
C ASP A 378 6.00 9.57 0.71
N PHE A 379 4.89 10.20 1.13
CA PHE A 379 3.94 10.82 0.20
C PHE A 379 4.53 12.09 -0.43
N ALA A 380 5.22 12.92 0.35
CA ALA A 380 5.92 14.11 -0.14
C ALA A 380 7.02 13.76 -1.16
N LYS A 381 7.83 12.72 -0.87
CA LYS A 381 8.85 12.18 -1.80
C LYS A 381 8.22 11.73 -3.12
N THR A 382 7.03 11.14 -3.08
CA THR A 382 6.31 10.66 -4.26
C THR A 382 5.94 11.77 -5.25
N LEU A 383 5.71 13.00 -4.74
CA LEU A 383 5.39 14.19 -5.54
C LEU A 383 6.58 15.14 -5.69
N ASN A 384 7.79 14.73 -5.29
CA ASN A 384 9.01 15.54 -5.28
C ASN A 384 8.86 16.88 -4.51
N VAL A 385 8.07 16.88 -3.43
CA VAL A 385 7.88 18.06 -2.58
C VAL A 385 8.77 17.92 -1.33
N PRO A 386 9.75 18.81 -1.11
CA PRO A 386 10.49 18.82 0.14
C PRO A 386 9.60 19.32 1.27
N ILE A 387 9.57 18.57 2.38
CA ILE A 387 8.86 18.95 3.61
C ILE A 387 9.86 19.28 4.72
N ALA A 388 9.59 20.33 5.47
CA ALA A 388 10.36 20.74 6.64
C ALA A 388 9.46 20.79 7.90
N PHE A 389 10.05 20.51 9.05
CA PHE A 389 9.41 20.64 10.35
C PHE A 389 10.20 21.62 11.20
N ASP A 390 9.57 22.71 11.61
CA ASP A 390 10.20 23.81 12.33
C ASP A 390 9.53 24.05 13.68
N LEU A 391 10.34 24.21 14.73
CA LEU A 391 9.90 24.67 16.05
C LEU A 391 10.44 26.09 16.32
N PRO A 392 9.77 26.88 17.19
CA PRO A 392 10.23 28.20 17.57
C PRO A 392 11.64 28.18 18.17
N LYS A 393 12.45 29.21 17.87
CA LYS A 393 13.80 29.35 18.43
C LYS A 393 13.74 29.46 19.95
N GLY A 394 14.42 28.57 20.67
CA GLY A 394 14.45 28.52 22.14
C GLY A 394 13.81 27.27 22.76
N GLU A 395 13.20 26.39 21.96
CA GLU A 395 12.56 25.14 22.42
C GLU A 395 13.48 23.91 22.26
N GLU A 396 14.78 24.06 22.51
CA GLU A 396 15.78 22.97 22.36
C GLU A 396 15.49 21.76 23.29
N SER A 397 14.77 21.99 24.39
CA SER A 397 14.29 20.94 25.31
C SER A 397 13.25 20.02 24.68
N GLU A 398 12.39 20.51 23.78
CA GLU A 398 11.38 19.69 23.08
C GLU A 398 12.03 18.81 22.01
N LEU A 399 13.08 19.32 21.34
CA LEU A 399 13.89 18.51 20.42
C LEU A 399 14.56 17.34 21.16
N ALA A 400 15.05 17.56 22.38
CA ALA A 400 15.63 16.52 23.22
C ALA A 400 14.57 15.49 23.70
N ILE A 401 13.34 15.93 24.00
CA ILE A 401 12.22 15.03 24.34
C ILE A 401 11.92 14.10 23.16
N PHE A 402 11.98 14.59 21.91
CA PHE A 402 11.75 13.72 20.75
C PHE A 402 12.81 12.64 20.54
N ASP A 403 14.07 12.93 20.85
CA ASP A 403 15.15 11.95 20.71
C ASP A 403 15.07 10.87 21.80
N ILE A 404 14.56 11.22 22.98
CA ILE A 404 14.33 10.30 24.11
C ILE A 404 13.07 9.45 23.89
N ALA A 405 12.00 10.03 23.34
CA ALA A 405 10.74 9.33 23.05
C ALA A 405 10.85 8.27 21.94
N LYS A 406 11.90 8.31 21.11
CA LYS A 406 12.19 7.25 20.12
C LYS A 406 12.56 5.90 20.75
N ASP A 407 13.07 5.90 21.98
CA ASP A 407 13.64 4.71 22.63
C ASP A 407 12.76 4.08 23.72
N LYS A 408 11.63 4.72 24.12
CA LYS A 408 10.74 4.17 25.16
C LYS A 408 9.27 4.51 24.95
N ASP A 409 8.42 3.48 25.02
CA ASP A 409 6.94 3.54 25.05
C ASP A 409 6.34 4.18 26.32
N VAL A 410 7.13 4.90 27.11
CA VAL A 410 6.68 5.43 28.41
C VAL A 410 7.24 6.84 28.61
N LEU A 411 6.44 7.85 28.23
CA LEU A 411 6.52 9.17 28.85
C LEU A 411 5.91 9.03 30.25
N SER A 412 6.76 8.82 31.26
CA SER A 412 6.33 8.76 32.65
C SER A 412 5.89 10.16 33.13
N SER A 413 4.91 10.18 34.03
CA SER A 413 4.32 11.37 34.66
C SER A 413 5.28 12.24 35.49
N GLU A 414 6.59 11.93 35.48
CA GLU A 414 7.63 12.65 36.22
C GLU A 414 8.30 13.74 35.39
N TRP A 415 8.08 13.74 34.08
CA TRP A 415 8.62 14.73 33.15
C TRP A 415 7.50 15.73 32.90
N GLY A 416 7.68 16.98 33.35
CA GLY A 416 6.65 18.01 33.27
C GLY A 416 5.98 18.06 31.88
N PHE A 417 4.68 18.37 31.86
CA PHE A 417 3.90 18.42 30.62
C PHE A 417 4.61 19.28 29.56
N SER A 418 4.76 18.74 28.34
CA SER A 418 5.23 19.48 27.18
C SER A 418 4.55 20.84 27.09
N HIS A 419 5.29 21.86 26.68
CA HIS A 419 4.75 23.20 26.53
C HIS A 419 3.69 23.33 25.41
N PHE A 420 3.58 22.27 24.60
CA PHE A 420 2.61 22.06 23.53
C PHE A 420 1.49 21.06 23.91
N ALA A 421 1.36 20.70 25.19
CA ALA A 421 0.30 19.83 25.66
C ALA A 421 -1.10 20.49 25.55
N VAL A 422 -2.05 19.78 24.93
CA VAL A 422 -3.45 20.23 24.76
C VAL A 422 -4.39 19.05 25.09
N PRO A 423 -5.50 19.27 25.82
CA PRO A 423 -6.53 18.25 26.04
C PRO A 423 -7.39 18.07 24.78
N ILE A 424 -7.08 17.05 23.97
CA ILE A 424 -7.78 16.79 22.71
C ILE A 424 -7.68 15.30 22.32
N ASP A 425 -8.61 14.83 21.51
CA ASP A 425 -8.55 13.49 20.95
C ASP A 425 -7.37 13.33 19.98
N GLN A 426 -6.48 12.38 20.29
CA GLN A 426 -5.28 12.11 19.50
C GLN A 426 -5.57 11.57 18.10
N LYS A 427 -6.63 10.75 17.96
CA LYS A 427 -6.99 10.13 16.68
C LYS A 427 -7.47 11.20 15.73
N TRP A 428 -8.46 12.01 16.13
CA TRP A 428 -9.08 12.99 15.25
C TRP A 428 -8.15 14.16 14.92
N LEU A 429 -7.40 14.68 15.91
CA LEU A 429 -6.38 15.69 15.64
C LEU A 429 -5.29 15.15 14.69
N GLY A 430 -4.89 13.90 14.88
CA GLY A 430 -3.93 13.23 14.00
C GLY A 430 -4.40 13.15 12.55
N ILE A 431 -5.68 12.87 12.32
CA ILE A 431 -6.29 12.85 10.98
C ILE A 431 -6.32 14.25 10.38
N ILE A 432 -6.73 15.28 11.15
CA ILE A 432 -6.74 16.68 10.66
C ILE A 432 -5.35 17.10 10.19
N ILE A 433 -4.32 16.90 11.01
CA ILE A 433 -2.94 17.28 10.65
C ILE A 433 -2.49 16.54 9.39
N GLN A 434 -2.76 15.23 9.31
CA GLN A 434 -2.40 14.43 8.15
C GLN A 434 -3.07 14.94 6.87
N LYS A 435 -4.38 15.23 6.90
CA LYS A 435 -5.11 15.72 5.73
C LYS A 435 -4.69 17.12 5.31
N LEU A 436 -4.38 18.01 6.26
CA LEU A 436 -3.81 19.32 5.96
C LEU A 436 -2.40 19.21 5.36
N MET A 437 -1.57 18.26 5.81
CA MET A 437 -0.27 17.98 5.20
C MET A 437 -0.40 17.46 3.77
N GLU A 438 -1.28 16.49 3.53
CA GLU A 438 -1.56 15.94 2.20
C GLU A 438 -2.05 17.05 1.25
N LEU A 439 -2.97 17.89 1.71
CA LEU A 439 -3.45 19.07 0.99
C LEU A 439 -2.32 20.06 0.68
N ALA A 440 -1.50 20.42 1.66
CA ALA A 440 -0.37 21.34 1.49
C ALA A 440 0.65 20.82 0.46
N ILE A 441 0.93 19.51 0.47
CA ILE A 441 1.80 18.85 -0.52
C ILE A 441 1.19 18.94 -1.91
N LEU A 442 -0.10 18.66 -2.06
CA LEU A 442 -0.80 18.75 -3.36
C LEU A 442 -0.79 20.17 -3.92
N VAL A 443 -1.10 21.16 -3.08
CA VAL A 443 -1.03 22.59 -3.44
C VAL A 443 0.38 22.95 -3.92
N SER A 444 1.40 22.52 -3.18
CA SER A 444 2.79 22.89 -3.49
C SER A 444 3.40 22.15 -4.68
N SER A 445 2.92 20.93 -4.97
CA SER A 445 3.42 20.11 -6.08
C SER A 445 3.29 20.76 -7.46
N SER A 446 2.43 21.78 -7.59
CA SER A 446 2.21 22.51 -8.85
C SER A 446 3.15 23.71 -9.05
N PHE A 447 3.96 24.05 -8.04
CA PHE A 447 4.81 25.24 -8.07
C PHE A 447 6.23 24.92 -8.56
N GLU A 448 6.91 25.90 -9.19
CA GLU A 448 8.28 25.71 -9.72
C GLU A 448 9.31 25.39 -8.63
N LYS A 449 9.07 25.86 -7.40
CA LYS A 449 9.91 25.60 -6.22
C LYS A 449 9.06 24.99 -5.10
N PRO A 450 8.66 23.72 -5.23
CA PRO A 450 7.78 23.08 -4.26
C PRO A 450 8.45 23.07 -2.88
N GLY A 451 7.64 23.23 -1.84
CA GLY A 451 8.12 23.27 -0.47
C GLY A 451 6.96 23.45 0.50
N VAL A 452 6.96 22.62 1.54
CA VAL A 452 5.97 22.69 2.61
C VAL A 452 6.70 22.73 3.95
N SER A 453 6.31 23.65 4.83
CA SER A 453 6.83 23.73 6.20
C SER A 453 5.70 23.57 7.20
N LEU A 454 5.86 22.60 8.10
CA LEU A 454 5.01 22.42 9.28
C LEU A 454 5.69 23.10 10.47
N SER A 455 5.03 24.10 11.04
CA SER A 455 5.53 24.83 12.20
C SER A 455 4.50 24.93 13.30
N LEU A 456 4.95 24.93 14.55
CA LEU A 456 4.09 25.17 15.71
C LEU A 456 4.43 26.53 16.33
N GLU A 457 3.41 27.29 16.67
CA GLU A 457 3.52 28.49 17.49
C GLU A 457 2.72 28.30 18.77
N ARG A 458 3.15 28.95 19.85
CA ARG A 458 2.43 28.91 21.13
C ARG A 458 2.23 30.31 21.68
N ASP A 459 1.10 30.48 22.33
CA ASP A 459 0.81 31.56 23.26
C ASP A 459 0.44 30.95 24.63
N GLU A 460 0.20 31.79 25.64
CA GLU A 460 -0.24 31.37 26.97
C GLU A 460 -1.56 30.60 26.94
N LYS A 461 -2.43 30.89 25.96
CA LYS A 461 -3.80 30.35 25.88
C LYS A 461 -4.00 29.32 24.79
N GLU A 462 -3.18 29.35 23.74
CA GLU A 462 -3.40 28.59 22.52
C GLU A 462 -2.10 27.98 21.96
N VAL A 463 -2.23 26.85 21.28
CA VAL A 463 -1.22 26.30 20.39
C VAL A 463 -1.73 26.44 18.96
N VAL A 464 -0.91 26.96 18.05
CA VAL A 464 -1.26 27.15 16.65
C VAL A 464 -0.37 26.27 15.78
N ILE A 465 -0.98 25.34 15.05
CA ILE A 465 -0.30 24.53 14.04
C ILE A 465 -0.43 25.26 12.71
N LYS A 466 0.70 25.61 12.09
CA LYS A 466 0.77 26.27 10.78
C LYS A 466 1.42 25.35 9.76
N LEU A 467 0.74 25.15 8.64
CA LEU A 467 1.30 24.52 7.44
C LEU A 467 1.39 25.55 6.33
N ALA A 468 2.61 25.91 5.93
CA ALA A 468 2.85 26.81 4.81
C ALA A 468 3.26 25.99 3.58
N ALA A 469 2.55 26.19 2.47
CA ALA A 469 2.79 25.53 1.20
C ALA A 469 3.16 26.57 0.14
N ASN A 470 4.35 26.48 -0.44
CA ASN A 470 4.75 27.32 -1.57
C ASN A 470 3.78 27.07 -2.73
N SER A 471 3.17 28.13 -3.27
CA SER A 471 2.22 27.99 -4.38
C SER A 471 2.26 29.20 -5.30
N SER A 472 1.73 29.06 -6.51
CA SER A 472 1.38 30.21 -7.35
C SER A 472 0.21 30.97 -6.72
N LYS A 473 0.12 32.29 -6.96
CA LYS A 473 -0.91 33.13 -6.34
C LYS A 473 -2.30 32.59 -6.62
N LEU A 474 -2.95 32.10 -5.57
CA LEU A 474 -4.36 31.73 -5.56
C LEU A 474 -5.18 32.97 -5.24
N ASP A 475 -6.37 33.06 -5.85
CA ASP A 475 -7.33 34.13 -5.55
C ASP A 475 -7.74 34.04 -4.07
N GLU A 476 -7.53 35.10 -3.30
CA GLU A 476 -7.79 35.14 -1.85
C GLU A 476 -9.24 34.82 -1.52
N GLN A 477 -10.18 35.18 -2.41
CA GLN A 477 -11.60 34.86 -2.24
C GLN A 477 -11.89 33.37 -2.41
N LYS A 478 -11.01 32.62 -3.08
CA LYS A 478 -11.15 31.20 -3.38
C LYS A 478 -10.35 30.29 -2.46
N LEU A 479 -9.47 30.83 -1.60
CA LEU A 479 -8.68 30.02 -0.68
C LEU A 479 -9.54 29.18 0.29
N ALA A 480 -10.71 29.68 0.66
CA ALA A 480 -11.68 28.93 1.46
C ALA A 480 -12.16 27.66 0.72
N GLU A 481 -12.16 27.66 -0.62
CA GLU A 481 -12.55 26.49 -1.42
C GLU A 481 -11.62 25.31 -1.18
N CYS A 482 -10.35 25.51 -0.80
CA CYS A 482 -9.43 24.42 -0.43
C CYS A 482 -9.95 23.53 0.71
N LEU A 483 -10.85 24.05 1.54
CA LEU A 483 -11.47 23.35 2.67
C LEU A 483 -12.88 22.85 2.37
N THR A 484 -13.35 23.04 1.13
CA THR A 484 -14.66 22.58 0.66
C THR A 484 -14.53 21.28 -0.13
N LEU A 485 -15.65 20.56 -0.28
CA LEU A 485 -15.71 19.37 -1.13
C LEU A 485 -15.16 19.68 -2.54
N TYR A 486 -14.23 18.85 -2.98
CA TYR A 486 -13.56 18.88 -4.28
C TYR A 486 -12.79 20.16 -4.60
N TYR A 487 -12.44 20.94 -3.57
CA TYR A 487 -11.72 22.19 -3.70
C TYR A 487 -12.45 23.27 -4.51
N GLY A 488 -13.77 23.13 -4.69
CA GLY A 488 -14.57 24.02 -5.54
C GLY A 488 -14.00 24.18 -6.95
N SER A 489 -13.75 25.42 -7.36
CA SER A 489 -13.17 25.79 -8.65
C SER A 489 -11.65 25.63 -8.72
N LEU A 490 -10.96 25.56 -7.56
CA LEU A 490 -9.50 25.37 -7.49
C LEU A 490 -9.07 23.97 -7.93
N GLY A 491 -9.96 22.99 -7.82
CA GLY A 491 -9.70 21.61 -8.22
C GLY A 491 -9.33 21.44 -9.69
N GLN A 492 -9.79 22.32 -10.58
CA GLN A 492 -9.49 22.23 -12.03
C GLN A 492 -8.22 22.96 -12.46
N THR A 493 -7.74 23.92 -11.66
CA THR A 493 -6.70 24.88 -12.05
C THR A 493 -5.32 24.56 -11.48
N THR A 494 -5.22 23.58 -10.57
CA THR A 494 -4.00 23.21 -9.85
C THR A 494 -3.78 21.69 -9.85
N ASN A 495 -2.69 21.22 -9.25
CA ASN A 495 -2.46 19.78 -9.02
C ASN A 495 -3.38 19.19 -7.94
N LEU A 496 -4.28 19.99 -7.35
CA LEU A 496 -5.33 19.50 -6.46
C LEU A 496 -6.21 18.43 -7.15
N LYS A 497 -6.36 18.46 -8.48
CA LYS A 497 -7.05 17.39 -9.25
C LYS A 497 -6.48 15.98 -9.04
N LEU A 498 -5.22 15.88 -8.58
CA LEU A 498 -4.56 14.60 -8.31
C LEU A 498 -4.95 14.03 -6.94
N GLY A 499 -5.42 14.88 -6.02
CA GLY A 499 -5.95 14.48 -4.72
C GLY A 499 -7.34 13.88 -4.82
N SER A 500 -7.89 13.44 -3.69
CA SER A 500 -9.27 12.93 -3.62
C SER A 500 -10.30 14.03 -3.77
N GLY A 501 -9.94 15.26 -3.38
CA GLY A 501 -10.90 16.35 -3.25
C GLY A 501 -11.61 16.34 -1.90
N LEU A 502 -11.21 15.46 -0.97
CA LEU A 502 -11.82 15.33 0.34
C LEU A 502 -10.89 15.77 1.46
N GLU A 503 -9.59 15.92 1.21
CA GLU A 503 -8.57 16.19 2.22
C GLU A 503 -8.90 17.42 3.06
N GLY A 504 -9.11 18.57 2.41
CA GLY A 504 -9.47 19.81 3.10
C GLY A 504 -10.87 19.79 3.72
N TYR A 505 -11.80 19.06 3.09
CA TYR A 505 -13.16 18.90 3.61
C TYR A 505 -13.20 18.05 4.88
N ILE A 506 -12.53 16.89 4.90
CA ILE A 506 -12.40 16.02 6.08
C ILE A 506 -11.72 16.79 7.21
N ALA A 507 -10.64 17.52 6.92
CA ALA A 507 -9.97 18.35 7.91
C ALA A 507 -10.89 19.42 8.50
N LYS A 508 -11.74 20.04 7.67
CA LYS A 508 -12.68 21.07 8.10
C LYS A 508 -13.86 20.50 8.89
N LEU A 509 -14.43 19.39 8.43
CA LEU A 509 -15.53 18.67 9.10
C LEU A 509 -15.11 18.25 10.52
N LEU A 510 -13.97 17.58 10.65
CA LEU A 510 -13.44 17.16 11.95
C LEU A 510 -13.06 18.36 12.83
N ALA A 511 -12.49 19.42 12.24
CA ALA A 511 -12.18 20.63 13.00
C ALA A 511 -13.44 21.30 13.55
N ASP A 512 -14.53 21.34 12.76
CA ASP A 512 -15.80 21.91 13.20
C ASP A 512 -16.46 21.06 14.28
N GLU A 513 -16.40 19.72 14.17
CA GLU A 513 -16.90 18.80 15.21
C GLU A 513 -16.13 18.92 16.54
N LEU A 514 -14.81 19.10 16.47
CA LEU A 514 -13.93 19.33 17.64
C LEU A 514 -13.90 20.80 18.12
N ASN A 515 -14.72 21.69 17.53
CA ASN A 515 -14.73 23.14 17.80
C ASN A 515 -13.36 23.84 17.66
N LEU A 516 -12.55 23.42 16.69
CA LEU A 516 -11.25 23.98 16.37
C LEU A 516 -11.34 25.05 15.28
N ALA A 517 -10.62 26.16 15.45
CA ALA A 517 -10.56 27.19 14.42
C ALA A 517 -9.52 26.82 13.34
N LEU A 518 -10.01 26.32 12.20
CA LEU A 518 -9.24 26.07 10.98
C LEU A 518 -9.46 27.19 9.94
N SER A 519 -8.36 27.74 9.41
CA SER A 519 -8.38 28.79 8.37
C SER A 519 -7.27 28.62 7.34
N ALA A 520 -7.47 29.17 6.13
CA ALA A 520 -6.49 29.20 5.05
C ALA A 520 -6.26 30.65 4.59
N ASN A 521 -5.01 31.11 4.56
CA ASN A 521 -4.64 32.49 4.22
C ASN A 521 -3.53 32.52 3.16
N TRP A 522 -3.48 33.60 2.38
CA TRP A 522 -2.39 33.88 1.44
C TRP A 522 -1.29 34.70 2.11
N GLN A 523 -0.02 34.41 1.81
CA GLN A 523 1.11 35.27 2.10
C GLN A 523 1.88 35.56 0.81
N ASP A 524 2.08 36.84 0.48
CA ASP A 524 2.74 37.24 -0.78
C ASP A 524 4.27 37.07 -0.76
N ASN A 525 4.91 37.02 0.42
CA ASN A 525 6.37 37.08 0.52
C ASN A 525 6.93 36.15 1.63
N PRO A 526 7.44 34.95 1.29
CA PRO A 526 7.33 34.28 -0.03
C PRO A 526 5.88 33.87 -0.36
N PRO A 527 5.54 33.65 -1.66
CA PRO A 527 4.19 33.29 -2.10
C PRO A 527 3.79 31.89 -1.57
N GLN A 528 2.92 31.88 -0.57
CA GLN A 528 2.55 30.68 0.17
C GLN A 528 1.08 30.69 0.58
N VAL A 529 0.48 29.50 0.57
CA VAL A 529 -0.81 29.22 1.22
C VAL A 529 -0.52 28.72 2.63
N ILE A 530 -1.14 29.34 3.63
CA ILE A 530 -0.95 28.99 5.04
C ILE A 530 -2.26 28.44 5.62
N PHE A 531 -2.24 27.17 5.98
CA PHE A 531 -3.30 26.55 6.77
C PHE A 531 -2.95 26.72 8.27
N SER A 532 -3.87 27.31 9.04
CA SER A 532 -3.69 27.54 10.48
C SER A 532 -4.79 26.86 11.26
N LEU A 533 -4.41 25.95 12.17
CA LEU A 533 -5.30 25.27 13.12
C LEU A 533 -4.98 25.77 14.53
N LYS A 534 -5.97 26.34 15.23
CA LYS A 534 -5.80 26.83 16.60
C LYS A 534 -6.41 25.85 17.61
N LEU A 535 -5.63 25.57 18.66
CA LEU A 535 -5.94 24.64 19.73
C LEU A 535 -5.94 25.38 21.07
N ALA A 536 -7.05 25.37 21.80
CA ALA A 536 -7.13 26.01 23.11
C ALA A 536 -6.51 25.12 24.20
N LYS A 537 -5.61 25.65 25.04
CA LYS A 537 -5.02 24.91 26.16
C LYS A 537 -6.03 24.58 27.27
N ASN A 538 -7.06 25.42 27.40
CA ASN A 538 -8.21 25.21 28.29
C ASN A 538 -9.50 25.31 27.45
N PRO A 539 -10.00 24.19 26.88
CA PRO A 539 -11.27 24.21 26.16
C PRO A 539 -12.40 24.59 27.13
N GLN A 540 -13.31 25.48 26.72
CA GLN A 540 -14.54 25.70 27.46
C GLN A 540 -15.36 24.40 27.41
N PRO A 541 -15.91 23.92 28.54
CA PRO A 541 -16.66 22.66 28.55
C PRO A 541 -17.90 22.79 27.67
N THR A 542 -18.01 21.92 26.67
CA THR A 542 -19.22 21.72 25.87
C THR A 542 -20.31 21.10 26.77
N ILE A 543 -21.54 21.61 26.68
CA ILE A 543 -22.69 21.36 27.57
C ILE A 543 -23.19 19.88 27.60
N SER A 544 -22.53 18.95 26.92
CA SER A 544 -22.90 17.52 26.92
C SER A 544 -22.27 16.68 28.04
N GLN A 545 -21.39 17.24 28.88
CA GLN A 545 -20.76 16.51 29.99
C GLN A 545 -21.25 16.97 31.38
N ILE A 546 -22.54 16.81 31.65
CA ILE A 546 -23.02 16.62 33.04
C ILE A 546 -24.06 15.50 33.02
N GLN A 547 -23.62 14.25 33.09
CA GLN A 547 -24.35 13.21 33.82
C GLN A 547 -23.33 12.35 34.58
N THR A 548 -23.35 12.56 35.89
CA THR A 548 -22.78 11.72 36.96
C THR A 548 -23.34 10.31 36.96
#